data_AF-A0A3B9LXI1-F1
#
_entry.id   AF-A0A3B9LXI1-F1
#
_cell.length_a   1.000
_cell.length_b   1.000
_cell.length_c   1.000
_cell.angle_alpha   90.00
_cell.angle_beta   90.00
_cell.angle_gamma   90.00
#
_symmetry.space_group_name_H-M   'P 1'
#
loop_
_entity.id
_entity.type
_entity.pdbx_description
1 polymer ?
#
loop_
_entity_poly.entity_id
_entity_poly.type
_entity_poly.pdbx_seq_one_letter_code
_entity_poly.pdbx_strand_id
1 'polypeptide(L)'
;MNYLGRWTRVGSSLPAAGTAEKIKRFRNLPTGWHYGEGVLPSRGVVNAALQIHANAVIAGLMDTDAFLGISGEVRVTAYSPFTDLEFTVEPNGSITFVREDRRTGTETDYRQNLLLRDVLSILSDVGRELWASFGFSTTGTTITALDAFNPWFSETRRMVREYR
;
A
#
# COMPACT_ATOMS: atom_id res chain seq x y z
N MET A 1 -15.58 -18.53 22.49
CA MET A 1 -14.95 -19.32 21.41
C MET A 1 -14.36 -18.34 20.41
N ASN A 2 -13.13 -17.87 20.66
CA ASN A 2 -12.44 -16.90 19.80
C ASN A 2 -11.01 -17.42 19.56
N TYR A 3 -10.77 -18.02 18.40
CA TYR A 3 -9.43 -18.25 17.88
C TYR A 3 -9.13 -17.15 16.85
N LEU A 4 -8.77 -15.96 17.32
CA LEU A 4 -8.05 -14.99 16.49
C LEU A 4 -6.56 -15.22 16.75
N GLY A 5 -5.99 -16.16 15.98
CA GLY A 5 -4.55 -16.35 15.89
C GLY A 5 -3.92 -15.06 15.37
N ARG A 6 -3.41 -14.25 16.29
CA ARG A 6 -2.57 -13.10 16.02
C ARG A 6 -1.30 -13.62 15.32
N TRP A 7 -1.21 -13.46 14.01
CA TRP A 7 0.00 -13.76 13.25
C TRP A 7 1.08 -12.76 13.68
N THR A 8 1.95 -13.15 14.61
CA THR A 8 3.13 -12.36 14.98
C THR A 8 4.04 -12.25 13.75
N ARG A 9 4.34 -11.00 13.35
CA ARG A 9 5.26 -10.65 12.26
C ARG A 9 6.63 -11.29 12.47
N VAL A 10 6.84 -12.44 11.85
CA VAL A 10 8.16 -12.94 11.46
C VAL A 10 8.08 -13.28 9.97
N GLY A 11 7.80 -12.26 9.16
CA GLY A 11 7.68 -12.38 7.72
C GLY A 11 7.85 -11.01 7.11
N SER A 12 8.99 -10.80 6.46
CA SER A 12 9.26 -9.62 5.65
C SER A 12 8.13 -9.41 4.66
N SER A 13 7.41 -8.31 4.78
CA SER A 13 6.55 -7.88 3.70
C SER A 13 7.39 -7.77 2.42
N LEU A 14 6.88 -8.33 1.32
CA LEU A 14 7.67 -8.43 0.09
C LEU A 14 7.52 -7.12 -0.68
N PRO A 15 8.57 -6.64 -1.36
CA PRO A 15 8.38 -5.63 -2.39
C PRO A 15 7.33 -6.15 -3.38
N ALA A 16 6.48 -5.26 -3.92
CA ALA A 16 5.32 -5.63 -4.74
C ALA A 16 5.57 -6.76 -5.77
N ALA A 17 6.73 -6.76 -6.44
CA ALA A 17 7.11 -7.81 -7.38
C ALA A 17 7.12 -9.23 -6.77
N GLY A 18 7.52 -9.38 -5.51
CA GLY A 18 7.53 -10.65 -4.79
C GLY A 18 6.12 -11.16 -4.47
N THR A 19 5.19 -10.26 -4.18
CA THR A 19 3.81 -10.62 -3.81
C THR A 19 3.04 -11.17 -5.00
N ALA A 20 3.16 -10.57 -6.18
CA ALA A 20 2.55 -11.11 -7.40
C ALA A 20 3.03 -12.54 -7.72
N GLU A 21 4.34 -12.80 -7.55
CA GLU A 21 4.92 -14.12 -7.77
C GLU A 21 4.45 -15.13 -6.70
N LYS A 22 4.36 -14.70 -5.43
CA LYS A 22 3.80 -15.51 -4.33
C LYS A 22 2.36 -15.94 -4.66
N ILE A 23 1.52 -15.02 -5.12
CA ILE A 23 0.13 -15.31 -5.53
C ILE A 23 0.07 -16.36 -6.66
N LYS A 24 0.92 -16.22 -7.69
CA LYS A 24 0.98 -17.19 -8.80
C LYS A 24 1.34 -18.60 -8.32
N ARG A 25 2.25 -18.70 -7.36
CA ARG A 25 2.73 -19.98 -6.82
C ARG A 25 1.70 -20.75 -6.01
N PHE A 26 0.66 -20.10 -5.48
CA PHE A 26 -0.39 -20.77 -4.69
C PHE A 26 -1.08 -21.90 -5.47
N ARG A 27 -1.19 -21.80 -6.80
CA ARG A 27 -1.77 -22.86 -7.64
C ARG A 27 -0.88 -24.09 -7.84
N ASN A 28 0.40 -23.98 -7.49
CA ASN A 28 1.40 -25.02 -7.70
C ASN A 28 1.76 -25.75 -6.40
N LEU A 29 1.06 -25.45 -5.30
CA LEU A 29 1.25 -26.18 -4.05
C LEU A 29 0.76 -27.63 -4.21
N PRO A 30 1.34 -28.57 -3.45
CA PRO A 30 0.81 -29.93 -3.41
C PRO A 30 -0.62 -29.93 -2.84
N THR A 31 -1.46 -30.83 -3.32
CA THR A 31 -2.76 -31.11 -2.69
C THR A 31 -2.53 -31.49 -1.22
N GLY A 32 -3.31 -30.91 -0.30
CA GLY A 32 -3.14 -31.17 1.13
C GLY A 32 -1.94 -30.47 1.77
N TRP A 33 -1.43 -29.38 1.16
CA TRP A 33 -0.27 -28.61 1.64
C TRP A 33 -0.35 -28.16 3.11
N HIS A 34 -1.55 -28.09 3.67
CA HIS A 34 -1.81 -27.73 5.06
C HIS A 34 -2.37 -28.94 5.84
N TYR A 35 -1.49 -29.74 6.46
CA TYR A 35 -1.83 -30.94 7.25
C TYR A 35 -2.76 -31.95 6.55
N GLY A 36 -2.71 -32.03 5.22
CA GLY A 36 -3.58 -32.89 4.41
C GLY A 36 -4.91 -32.27 4.00
N GLU A 37 -5.26 -31.07 4.47
CA GLU A 37 -6.57 -30.44 4.23
C GLU A 37 -6.55 -29.29 3.21
N GLY A 38 -5.35 -28.75 2.91
CA GLY A 38 -5.21 -27.56 2.05
C GLY A 38 -5.76 -27.74 0.63
N VAL A 39 -6.70 -26.86 0.26
CA VAL A 39 -7.30 -26.77 -1.08
C VAL A 39 -6.55 -25.75 -1.92
N LEU A 40 -6.41 -26.04 -3.23
CA LEU A 40 -5.79 -25.11 -4.17
C LEU A 40 -6.78 -24.05 -4.64
N PRO A 41 -6.35 -22.77 -4.78
CA PRO A 41 -7.23 -21.72 -5.26
C PRO A 41 -7.58 -21.92 -6.73
N SER A 42 -8.80 -21.56 -7.10
CA SER A 42 -9.23 -21.59 -8.51
C SER A 42 -8.47 -20.54 -9.35
N ARG A 43 -8.49 -20.70 -10.67
CA ARG A 43 -7.93 -19.68 -11.58
C ARG A 43 -8.59 -18.32 -11.39
N GLY A 44 -9.91 -18.29 -11.15
CA GLY A 44 -10.66 -17.06 -10.91
C GLY A 44 -10.20 -16.34 -9.66
N VAL A 45 -10.02 -17.08 -8.55
CA VAL A 45 -9.52 -16.54 -7.28
C VAL A 45 -8.13 -15.93 -7.45
N VAL A 46 -7.21 -16.65 -8.09
CA VAL A 46 -5.84 -16.16 -8.31
C VAL A 46 -5.81 -14.93 -9.22
N ASN A 47 -6.62 -14.91 -10.28
CA ASN A 47 -6.70 -13.76 -11.16
C ASN A 47 -7.31 -12.52 -10.47
N ALA A 48 -8.29 -12.71 -9.58
CA ALA A 48 -8.85 -11.62 -8.79
C ALA A 48 -7.82 -11.09 -7.78
N ALA A 49 -7.12 -11.98 -7.05
CA ALA A 49 -6.06 -11.58 -6.12
C ALA A 49 -4.93 -10.80 -6.82
N LEU A 50 -4.51 -11.22 -8.02
CA LEU A 50 -3.53 -10.49 -8.83
C LEU A 50 -4.03 -9.11 -9.24
N GLN A 51 -5.31 -8.97 -9.61
CA GLN A 51 -5.91 -7.68 -9.95
C GLN A 51 -5.97 -6.75 -8.74
N ILE A 52 -6.36 -7.26 -7.57
CA ILE A 52 -6.36 -6.49 -6.31
C ILE A 52 -4.94 -6.00 -6.00
N HIS A 53 -3.95 -6.89 -6.03
CA HIS A 53 -2.55 -6.54 -5.80
C HIS A 53 -2.07 -5.46 -6.79
N ALA A 54 -2.29 -5.64 -8.10
CA ALA A 54 -1.89 -4.67 -9.11
C ALA A 54 -2.54 -3.29 -8.88
N ASN A 55 -3.81 -3.25 -8.50
CA ASN A 55 -4.50 -1.99 -8.21
C ASN A 55 -4.05 -1.35 -6.89
N ALA A 56 -3.68 -2.14 -5.88
CA ALA A 56 -3.08 -1.61 -4.66
C ALA A 56 -1.74 -0.90 -4.97
N VAL A 57 -0.91 -1.50 -5.82
CA VAL A 57 0.34 -0.89 -6.29
C VAL A 57 0.07 0.40 -7.07
N ILE A 58 -0.91 0.40 -7.98
CA ILE A 58 -1.32 1.61 -8.71
C ILE A 58 -1.80 2.71 -7.75
N ALA A 59 -2.50 2.35 -6.68
CA ALA A 59 -2.95 3.27 -5.64
C ALA A 59 -1.81 3.81 -4.75
N GLY A 60 -0.58 3.35 -4.94
CA GLY A 60 0.60 3.78 -4.17
C GLY A 60 0.93 2.91 -2.96
N LEU A 61 0.22 1.80 -2.76
CA LEU A 61 0.47 0.83 -1.68
C LEU A 61 1.54 -0.17 -2.15
N MET A 62 2.81 0.21 -1.99
CA MET A 62 3.95 -0.57 -2.50
C MET A 62 4.30 -1.77 -1.61
N ASP A 63 3.92 -1.72 -0.34
CA ASP A 63 4.15 -2.76 0.64
C ASP A 63 2.93 -3.69 0.68
N THR A 64 3.08 -4.92 0.19
CA THR A 64 1.97 -5.86 0.07
C THR A 64 2.42 -7.27 0.45
N ASP A 65 1.49 -8.09 0.91
CA ASP A 65 1.69 -9.53 1.07
C ASP A 65 0.44 -10.30 0.64
N ALA A 66 0.57 -11.61 0.48
CA ALA A 66 -0.54 -12.49 0.19
C ALA A 66 -0.43 -13.80 0.98
N PHE A 67 -1.57 -14.36 1.34
CA PHE A 67 -1.69 -15.61 2.08
C PHE A 67 -2.72 -16.50 1.39
N LEU A 68 -2.40 -17.78 1.28
CA LEU A 68 -3.36 -18.79 0.87
C LEU A 68 -4.04 -19.34 2.12
N GLY A 69 -5.37 -19.31 2.12
CA GLY A 69 -6.18 -19.94 3.15
C GLY A 69 -6.49 -21.40 2.85
N ILE A 70 -6.96 -22.13 3.85
CA ILE A 70 -7.08 -23.60 3.83
C ILE A 70 -8.13 -24.04 2.80
N SER A 71 -9.18 -23.25 2.59
CA SER A 71 -10.30 -23.57 1.70
C SER A 71 -10.05 -23.09 0.25
N GLY A 72 -8.83 -22.63 -0.06
CA GLY A 72 -8.48 -22.11 -1.38
C GLY A 72 -8.85 -20.64 -1.58
N GLU A 73 -9.22 -19.92 -0.51
CA GLU A 73 -9.32 -18.47 -0.48
C GLU A 73 -7.91 -17.84 -0.54
N VAL A 74 -7.80 -16.67 -1.17
CA VAL A 74 -6.54 -15.92 -1.20
C VAL A 74 -6.74 -14.57 -0.55
N ARG A 75 -6.00 -14.30 0.52
CA ARG A 75 -5.96 -12.99 1.15
C ARG A 75 -4.80 -12.17 0.61
N VAL A 76 -5.08 -10.96 0.18
CA VAL A 76 -4.10 -9.94 -0.20
C VAL A 76 -4.15 -8.84 0.84
N THR A 77 -2.99 -8.51 1.42
CA THR A 77 -2.88 -7.41 2.39
C THR A 77 -2.01 -6.32 1.78
N ALA A 78 -2.49 -5.08 1.83
CA ALA A 78 -1.75 -3.89 1.42
C ALA A 78 -1.53 -3.01 2.64
N TYR A 79 -0.27 -2.60 2.85
CA TYR A 79 0.16 -1.88 4.04
C TYR A 79 0.39 -0.41 3.71
N SER A 80 -0.07 0.45 4.61
CA SER A 80 0.29 1.86 4.63
C SER A 80 0.87 2.23 6.01
N PRO A 81 1.43 3.44 6.18
CA PRO A 81 1.93 3.88 7.49
C PRO A 81 0.84 3.95 8.59
N PHE A 82 -0.44 4.10 8.21
CA PHE A 82 -1.53 4.36 9.15
C PHE A 82 -2.59 3.26 9.19
N THR A 83 -2.80 2.56 8.08
CA THR A 83 -3.83 1.54 7.97
C THR A 83 -3.34 0.33 7.19
N ASP A 84 -3.85 -0.84 7.57
CA ASP A 84 -3.67 -2.09 6.86
C ASP A 84 -4.99 -2.45 6.16
N LEU A 85 -4.92 -2.80 4.89
CA LEU A 85 -6.06 -3.17 4.07
C LEU A 85 -5.98 -4.65 3.73
N GLU A 86 -6.94 -5.44 4.18
CA GLU A 86 -7.04 -6.87 3.86
C GLU A 86 -8.18 -7.13 2.89
N PHE A 87 -7.91 -7.92 1.86
CA PHE A 87 -8.87 -8.38 0.87
C PHE A 87 -8.81 -9.90 0.75
N THR A 88 -9.85 -10.60 1.19
CA THR A 88 -9.94 -12.06 1.08
C THR A 88 -10.84 -12.43 -0.08
N VAL A 89 -10.27 -13.03 -1.12
CA VAL A 89 -11.00 -13.56 -2.26
C VAL A 89 -11.44 -14.99 -1.96
N GLU A 90 -12.74 -15.16 -1.73
CA GLU A 90 -13.34 -16.44 -1.37
C GLU A 90 -13.44 -17.39 -2.58
N PRO A 91 -13.57 -18.71 -2.39
CA PRO A 91 -13.65 -19.68 -3.49
C PRO A 91 -14.83 -19.45 -4.44
N ASN A 92 -15.91 -18.84 -3.95
CA ASN A 92 -17.09 -18.47 -4.73
C ASN A 92 -16.91 -17.16 -5.54
N GLY A 93 -15.76 -16.49 -5.42
CA GLY A 93 -15.45 -15.23 -6.10
C GLY A 93 -15.93 -13.96 -5.39
N SER A 94 -16.65 -14.10 -4.27
CA SER A 94 -16.95 -12.96 -3.38
C SER A 94 -15.70 -12.49 -2.66
N ILE A 95 -15.68 -11.23 -2.24
CA ILE A 95 -14.54 -10.63 -1.56
C ILE A 95 -14.97 -10.07 -0.21
N THR A 96 -14.19 -10.37 0.82
CA THR A 96 -14.26 -9.72 2.13
C THR A 96 -13.17 -8.65 2.21
N PHE A 97 -13.52 -7.48 2.70
CA PHE A 97 -12.62 -6.35 2.89
C PHE A 97 -12.57 -5.97 4.38
N VAL A 98 -11.36 -5.71 4.87
CA VAL A 98 -11.09 -5.22 6.22
C VAL A 98 -10.12 -4.04 6.15
N ARG A 99 -10.42 -2.97 6.89
CA ARG A 99 -9.51 -1.85 7.13
C ARG A 99 -9.17 -1.78 8.61
N GLU A 100 -7.91 -1.96 8.97
CA GLU A 100 -7.43 -1.88 10.35
C GLU A 100 -6.60 -0.61 10.55
N ASP A 101 -6.83 0.13 11.64
CA ASP A 101 -5.93 1.20 12.07
C ASP A 101 -4.68 0.56 12.70
N ARG A 102 -3.52 0.83 12.12
CA ARG A 102 -2.27 0.18 12.51
C ARG A 102 -1.75 0.61 13.89
N ARG A 103 -2.17 1.79 14.38
CA ARG A 103 -1.76 2.31 15.69
C ARG A 103 -2.55 1.67 16.81
N THR A 104 -3.85 1.51 16.63
CA THR A 104 -4.74 0.96 17.66
C THR A 104 -4.97 -0.54 17.49
N GLY A 105 -4.73 -1.08 16.30
CA GLY A 105 -5.08 -2.46 15.93
C GLY A 105 -6.59 -2.67 15.84
N THR A 106 -7.37 -1.60 15.65
CA THR A 106 -8.83 -1.65 15.63
C THR A 106 -9.34 -1.71 14.20
N GLU A 107 -10.27 -2.62 13.94
CA GLU A 107 -11.03 -2.65 12.69
C GLU A 107 -11.90 -1.40 12.56
N THR A 108 -11.69 -0.64 11.50
CA THR A 108 -12.40 0.63 11.22
C THR A 108 -13.43 0.50 10.10
N ASP A 109 -13.29 -0.51 9.24
CA ASP A 109 -14.25 -0.82 8.18
C ASP A 109 -14.21 -2.33 7.90
N TYR A 110 -15.38 -2.92 7.70
CA TYR A 110 -15.56 -4.32 7.41
C TYR A 110 -16.72 -4.52 6.45
N ARG A 111 -16.46 -5.21 5.34
CA ARG A 111 -17.45 -5.43 4.29
C ARG A 111 -17.31 -6.82 3.71
N GLN A 112 -18.43 -7.47 3.44
CA GLN A 112 -18.49 -8.81 2.86
C GLN A 112 -19.31 -8.83 1.59
N ASN A 113 -19.19 -9.94 0.84
CA ASN A 113 -19.94 -10.18 -0.39
C ASN A 113 -19.67 -9.10 -1.47
N LEU A 114 -18.48 -8.51 -1.45
CA LEU A 114 -18.07 -7.54 -2.46
C LEU A 114 -17.73 -8.25 -3.77
N LEU A 115 -17.98 -7.57 -4.88
CA LEU A 115 -17.46 -7.95 -6.17
C LEU A 115 -16.11 -7.28 -6.40
N LEU A 116 -15.34 -7.81 -7.34
CA LEU A 116 -14.03 -7.24 -7.70
C LEU A 116 -14.13 -5.74 -8.03
N ARG A 117 -15.16 -5.32 -8.77
CA ARG A 117 -15.38 -3.90 -9.10
C ARG A 117 -15.52 -3.00 -7.87
N ASP A 118 -16.14 -3.49 -6.80
CA ASP A 118 -16.37 -2.72 -5.58
C ASP A 118 -15.02 -2.52 -4.85
N VAL A 119 -14.20 -3.57 -4.83
CA VAL A 119 -12.83 -3.53 -4.30
C VAL A 119 -11.93 -2.58 -5.09
N LEU A 120 -12.04 -2.57 -6.41
CA LEU A 120 -11.28 -1.62 -7.25
C LEU A 120 -11.69 -0.16 -6.96
N SER A 121 -12.99 0.09 -6.70
CA SER A 121 -13.45 1.41 -6.24
C SER A 121 -12.82 1.79 -4.90
N ILE A 122 -12.80 0.86 -3.93
CA ILE A 122 -12.18 1.10 -2.61
C ILE A 122 -10.69 1.45 -2.76
N LEU A 123 -9.94 0.72 -3.59
CA LEU A 123 -8.52 0.99 -3.83
C LEU A 123 -8.31 2.35 -4.52
N SER A 124 -9.19 2.72 -5.46
CA SER A 124 -9.15 4.04 -6.07
C SER A 124 -9.40 5.15 -5.04
N ASP A 125 -10.32 4.95 -4.11
CA ASP A 125 -10.61 5.93 -3.04
C ASP A 125 -9.42 6.10 -2.11
N VAL A 126 -8.82 4.99 -1.66
CA VAL A 126 -7.60 5.01 -0.84
C VAL A 126 -6.45 5.71 -1.57
N GLY A 127 -6.27 5.43 -2.87
CA GLY A 127 -5.25 6.10 -3.66
C GLY A 127 -5.42 7.61 -3.67
N ARG A 128 -6.67 8.09 -3.82
CA ARG A 128 -6.98 9.54 -3.74
C ARG A 128 -6.68 10.13 -2.36
N GLU A 129 -7.04 9.43 -1.28
CA GLU A 129 -6.75 9.86 0.09
C GLU A 129 -5.24 10.00 0.33
N LEU A 130 -4.46 8.99 -0.08
CA LEU A 130 -3.01 8.99 0.03
C LEU A 130 -2.42 10.17 -0.74
N TRP A 131 -2.80 10.36 -1.99
CA TRP A 131 -2.25 11.43 -2.84
C TRP A 131 -2.61 12.82 -2.33
N ALA A 132 -3.84 13.01 -1.84
CA ALA A 132 -4.26 14.26 -1.21
C ALA A 132 -3.40 14.59 0.02
N SER A 133 -3.06 13.59 0.83
CA SER A 133 -2.23 13.80 2.04
C SER A 133 -0.81 14.27 1.74
N PHE A 134 -0.23 13.87 0.60
CA PHE A 134 1.07 14.36 0.16
C PHE A 134 1.04 15.82 -0.33
N GLY A 135 -0.07 16.26 -0.93
CA GLY A 135 -0.23 17.64 -1.40
C GLY A 135 -0.27 18.69 -0.29
N PHE A 136 -0.67 18.31 0.93
CA PHE A 136 -0.74 19.21 2.09
C PHE A 136 0.56 19.30 2.90
N SER A 137 1.55 18.47 2.60
CA SER A 137 2.89 18.58 3.19
C SER A 137 3.74 19.63 2.46
N THR A 138 3.18 20.82 2.21
CA THR A 138 3.98 22.02 2.07
C THR A 138 4.30 22.48 3.48
N THR A 139 5.28 21.83 4.13
CA THR A 139 6.01 22.49 5.22
C THR A 139 6.47 23.81 4.63
N GLY A 140 5.86 24.91 5.07
CA GLY A 140 6.29 26.25 4.73
C GLY A 140 7.77 26.31 5.06
N THR A 141 8.60 26.21 4.03
CA THR A 141 10.01 26.52 4.12
C THR A 141 10.03 28.02 4.21
N THR A 142 9.68 28.55 5.38
CA THR A 142 9.97 29.92 5.73
C THR A 142 11.48 29.97 5.75
N ILE A 143 12.07 30.44 4.64
CA ILE A 143 13.44 30.90 4.62
C ILE A 143 13.44 32.12 5.53
N THR A 144 13.64 31.88 6.82
CA THR A 144 14.04 32.96 7.72
C THR A 144 15.47 33.26 7.32
N ALA A 145 15.65 34.24 6.44
CA ALA A 145 16.93 34.85 6.19
C ALA A 145 17.37 35.53 7.50
N LEU A 146 18.02 34.76 8.38
CA LEU A 146 18.81 35.31 9.46
C LEU A 146 20.10 35.82 8.82
N ASP A 147 20.09 37.11 8.47
CA ASP A 147 21.25 37.98 8.20
C ASP A 147 22.53 37.27 7.73
N ALA A 148 22.65 37.04 6.42
CA ALA A 148 23.96 36.84 5.79
C ALA A 148 23.94 37.20 4.29
N PHE A 149 23.22 38.27 3.91
CA PHE A 149 23.52 38.99 2.66
C PHE A 149 24.07 40.34 3.06
N ASN A 150 25.40 40.42 3.18
CA ASN A 150 26.10 41.69 3.19
C ASN A 150 26.39 42.01 1.71
N PRO A 151 25.57 42.81 1.01
CA PRO A 151 25.88 43.20 -0.35
C PRO A 151 27.17 44.02 -0.30
N TRP A 152 28.25 43.42 -0.79
CA TRP A 152 29.50 44.11 -1.04
C TRP A 152 29.19 45.24 -2.03
N PHE A 153 29.13 46.48 -1.53
CA PHE A 153 29.03 47.66 -2.38
C PHE A 153 30.25 47.63 -3.31
N SER A 154 30.01 47.37 -4.60
CA SER A 154 31.01 47.60 -5.62
C SER A 154 31.22 49.11 -5.69
N GLU A 155 32.39 49.55 -5.22
CA GLU A 155 32.85 50.92 -5.41
C GLU A 155 32.81 51.27 -6.89
N THR A 156 31.84 52.12 -7.26
CA THR A 156 31.79 52.75 -8.57
C THR A 156 33.08 53.53 -8.78
N ARG A 157 33.94 52.99 -9.65
CA ARG A 157 35.18 53.61 -10.09
C ARG A 157 34.87 54.95 -10.75
N ARG A 158 35.15 56.05 -10.05
CA ARG A 158 35.05 57.42 -10.58
C ARG A 158 36.09 57.58 -11.68
N MET A 159 35.67 57.52 -12.95
CA MET A 159 36.52 57.99 -14.06
C MET A 159 36.54 59.52 -14.02
N VAL A 160 37.68 60.08 -13.65
CA VAL A 160 38.01 61.50 -13.88
C VAL A 160 38.41 61.61 -15.35
N ARG A 161 37.62 62.36 -16.15
CA ARG A 161 38.05 62.83 -17.47
C ARG A 161 38.78 64.16 -17.27
N GLU A 162 40.08 64.16 -17.51
CA GLU A 162 40.82 65.39 -17.82
C GLU A 162 40.43 65.83 -19.23
N TYR A 163 40.03 67.10 -19.38
CA TYR A 163 40.08 67.81 -20.64
C TYR A 163 41.02 69.00 -20.48
N ARG A 164 41.91 69.13 -21.47
CA ARG A 164 42.92 70.17 -21.66
C ARG A 164 42.31 71.57 -21.76
#